data_AF-A0A705RBG5-F1
#
_entry.id   AF-A0A705RBG5-F1
#
_cell.length_a   1.000
_cell.length_b   1.000
_cell.length_c   1.000
_cell.angle_alpha   90.00
_cell.angle_beta   90.00
_cell.angle_gamma   90.00
#
_symmetry.space_group_name_H-M   'P 1'
#
loop_
_entity.id
_entity.type
_entity.pdbx_description
1 polymer ?
#
loop_
_entity_poly.entity_id
_entity_poly.type
_entity_poly.pdbx_seq_one_letter_code
_entity_poly.pdbx_strand_id
1 'polypeptide(L)' 'MKLYSFFNSSASYRVRIALALKGIDYQTVGVNIRIGQQNALAYRRMNPVGLVPTLV' A
#
# COMPACT_ATOMS: atom_id res chain seq x y z
N MET A 1 -12.05 -2.66 2.55
CA MET A 1 -10.95 -1.69 2.29
C MET A 1 -9.71 -2.46 1.83
N LYS A 2 -8.97 -1.95 0.83
CA LYS A 2 -7.74 -2.55 0.30
C LYS A 2 -6.53 -1.68 0.63
N LEU A 3 -5.53 -2.26 1.27
CA LEU A 3 -4.24 -1.64 1.52
C LEU A 3 -3.21 -2.20 0.53
N TYR A 4 -2.86 -1.41 -0.47
CA TYR A 4 -1.73 -1.70 -1.34
C TYR A 4 -0.43 -1.40 -0.60
N SER A 5 0.40 -2.42 -0.40
CA SER A 5 1.49 -2.44 0.58
C SER A 5 2.73 -3.14 0.03
N PHE A 6 3.89 -2.71 0.51
CA PHE A 6 5.14 -3.46 0.35
C PHE A 6 5.67 -3.86 1.73
N PHE A 7 6.03 -5.13 1.89
CA PHE A 7 6.40 -5.69 3.20
C PHE A 7 7.58 -4.97 3.85
N ASN A 8 8.52 -4.41 3.07
CA ASN A 8 9.68 -3.67 3.56
C ASN A 8 9.57 -2.15 3.31
N SER A 9 8.37 -1.58 3.39
CA SER A 9 8.14 -0.13 3.35
C SER A 9 7.76 0.38 4.74
N SER A 10 8.52 1.35 5.28
CA SER A 10 8.25 1.95 6.60
C SER A 10 6.89 2.66 6.64
N ALA A 11 6.52 3.35 5.55
CA ALA A 11 5.20 3.97 5.44
C ALA A 11 4.07 2.92 5.45
N SER A 12 4.28 1.77 4.79
CA SER A 12 3.31 0.67 4.79
C SER A 12 3.17 0.01 6.16
N TYR A 13 4.27 -0.08 6.94
CA TYR A 13 4.20 -0.52 8.34
C TYR A 13 3.35 0.42 9.19
N ARG A 14 3.58 1.75 9.12
CA ARG A 14 2.83 2.73 9.92
C ARG A 14 1.31 2.62 9.71
N VAL A 15 0.87 2.44 8.47
CA VAL A 15 -0.56 2.30 8.17
C VAL A 15 -1.13 0.97 8.69
N ARG A 16 -0.43 -0.16 8.52
CA ARG A 16 -0.87 -1.46 9.07
C ARG A 16 -1.01 -1.41 10.59
N ILE A 17 -0.04 -0.79 11.28
CA ILE A 17 -0.09 -0.60 12.73
C ILE A 17 -1.30 0.25 13.12
N ALA A 18 -1.52 1.39 12.46
CA ALA A 18 -2.65 2.26 12.75
C ALA A 18 -4.01 1.55 12.56
N LEU A 19 -4.16 0.78 11.47
CA LEU A 19 -5.38 0.02 11.19
C LEU A 19 -5.60 -1.08 12.24
N ALA A 20 -4.55 -1.80 12.64
CA ALA A 20 -4.63 -2.81 13.69
C ALA A 20 -5.00 -2.20 15.06
N LEU A 21 -4.35 -1.10 15.44
CA LEU A 21 -4.67 -0.38 16.69
C LEU A 21 -6.10 0.16 16.73
N LYS A 22 -6.68 0.46 15.57
CA LYS A 22 -8.05 0.93 15.43
C LYS A 22 -9.08 -0.20 15.21
N GLY A 23 -8.64 -1.45 15.12
CA GLY A 23 -9.52 -2.59 14.86
C GLY A 23 -10.24 -2.50 13.52
N ILE A 24 -9.63 -1.88 12.51
CA ILE A 24 -10.24 -1.72 11.20
C ILE A 24 -9.78 -2.84 10.28
N ASP A 25 -10.74 -3.60 9.76
CA ASP A 25 -10.47 -4.68 8.81
C ASP A 25 -10.08 -4.16 7.43
N TYR A 26 -9.08 -4.80 6.83
CA TYR A 26 -8.62 -4.50 5.49
C TYR A 26 -7.99 -5.74 4.83
N GLN A 27 -8.03 -5.76 3.50
CA GLN A 27 -7.29 -6.72 2.69
C GLN A 27 -5.95 -6.11 2.30
N THR A 28 -4.84 -6.82 2.51
CA THR A 28 -3.53 -6.41 2.00
C THR A 28 -3.35 -6.85 0.56
N VAL A 29 -2.95 -5.93 -0.32
CA VAL A 29 -2.55 -6.22 -1.71
C VAL A 29 -1.07 -5.91 -1.87
N GLY A 30 -0.28 -6.90 -2.30
CA GLY A 30 1.17 -6.73 -2.45
C GLY A 30 1.54 -5.87 -3.66
N VAL A 31 2.45 -4.92 -3.47
CA VAL A 31 3.06 -4.13 -4.56
C VAL A 31 4.57 -4.21 -4.40
N ASN A 32 5.23 -4.93 -5.29
CA ASN A 32 6.67 -5.13 -5.27
C ASN A 32 7.40 -3.93 -5.88
N ILE A 33 7.84 -3.03 -5.00
CA ILE A 33 8.53 -1.82 -5.43
C ILE A 33 9.95 -2.07 -5.96
N ARG A 34 10.55 -3.22 -5.64
CA ARG A 34 11.90 -3.58 -6.13
C ARG A 34 11.94 -3.85 -7.62
N ILE A 35 10.80 -4.23 -8.20
CA ILE A 35 10.63 -4.40 -9.65
C ILE A 35 9.77 -3.29 -10.27
N GLY A 36 9.50 -2.21 -9.52
CA GLY A 36 8.80 -1.05 -10.04
C GLY A 36 7.30 -1.23 -10.28
N GLN A 37 6.60 -2.18 -9.64
CA GLN A 37 5.15 -2.40 -9.87
C GLN A 37 4.29 -1.15 -9.60
N GLN A 38 4.71 -0.28 -8.69
CA GLN A 38 4.06 1.00 -8.39
C GLN A 38 4.12 2.02 -9.55
N ASN A 39 4.98 1.79 -10.54
CA ASN A 39 5.08 2.63 -11.73
C ASN A 39 4.11 2.20 -12.84
N ALA A 40 3.50 1.01 -12.73
CA ALA A 40 2.51 0.55 -13.69
C ALA A 40 1.33 1.52 -13.75
N LEU A 41 0.82 1.76 -14.97
CA LEU A 41 -0.30 2.68 -15.20
C LEU A 41 -1.51 2.36 -14.32
N ALA A 42 -1.81 1.07 -14.13
CA ALA A 42 -2.89 0.62 -13.26
C ALA A 42 -2.73 1.11 -11.81
N TYR A 43 -1.51 1.09 -11.27
CA TYR A 43 -1.23 1.60 -9.92
C TYR A 43 -1.23 3.13 -9.88
N ARG A 44 -0.61 3.78 -10.87
CA ARG A 44 -0.55 5.24 -11.00
C ARG A 44 -1.93 5.89 -11.12
N ARG A 45 -2.92 5.19 -11.69
CA ARG A 45 -4.32 5.66 -11.71
C ARG A 45 -4.94 5.74 -10.32
N MET A 46 -4.55 4.85 -9.40
CA MET A 46 -5.00 4.89 -8.00
C MET A 46 -4.19 5.88 -7.17
N ASN A 47 -2.88 5.94 -7.38
CA ASN A 47 -1.98 6.87 -6.71
C ASN A 47 -1.00 7.49 -7.72
N PRO A 48 -1.28 8.72 -8.22
CA PRO A 48 -0.42 9.39 -9.21
C PRO A 48 1.03 9.60 -8.75
N VAL A 49 1.27 9.71 -7.44
CA VAL A 49 2.62 9.83 -6.86
C VAL A 49 3.43 8.55 -7.07
N GLY A 50 2.77 7.40 -7.20
CA GLY A 50 3.40 6.10 -7.45
C GLY A 50 4.23 5.60 -6.27
N LEU A 51 3.71 5.77 -5.06
CA LEU A 51 4.33 5.29 -3.83
C LEU A 51 3.40 4.32 -3.10
N VAL A 52 3.98 3.51 -2.21
CA VAL A 52 3.25 2.67 -1.26
C VAL A 52 3.40 3.27 0.14
N PRO A 53 2.39 3.18 1.02
CA PRO A 53 1.12 2.48 0.83
C PRO A 53 0.09 3.29 0.05
N THR A 54 -1.00 2.65 -0.38
CA THR A 54 -2.22 3.31 -0.87
C THR A 54 -3.43 2.57 -0.30
N LEU A 55 -4.34 3.31 0.33
CA LEU A 55 -5.55 2.78 0.94
C LEU A 55 -6.76 3.18 0.09
N VAL A 56 -7.53 2.20 -0.37
CA VAL A 56 -8.70 2.38 -1.25
C VAL A 56 -9.90 1.60 -0.72
#